data_AF-A0A352KSI9-F1
#
_entry.id   AF-A0A352KSI9-F1
#
_cell.length_a   1.000
_cell.length_b   1.000
_cell.length_c   1.000
_cell.angle_alpha   90.00
_cell.angle_beta   90.00
_cell.angle_gamma   90.00
#
_symmetry.space_group_name_H-M   'P 1'
#
loop_
_entity.id
_entity.type
_entity.pdbx_description
1 polymer ?
#
loop_
_entity_poly.entity_id
_entity_poly.type
_entity_poly.pdbx_seq_one_letter_code
_entity_poly.pdbx_strand_id
1 'polypeptide(L)'
;GIRKIEAKLLGHSELFCYSHFMFSDGRTRPVLTGALAIENFSSLRSNLEKLAAAFQMTEILNDSIAGPRKDLSVWNLTLSTLKELNSAPASNAKKFFCFFQTNLLKHLGHQPELWKCVVCRKKIKPENNFFSPSKGGVICENCPKTGNKTIPISAEAIKILRTFLAKEAAFLRKLRLKKTEIEELELILNRFTAYHFE
;
A
#
# COMPACT_ATOMS: atom_id res chain seq x y z
N GLY A 1 -26.18 21.14 6.97
CA GLY A 1 -25.28 20.09 6.46
C GLY A 1 -23.88 20.34 6.97
N ILE A 2 -23.01 19.33 6.89
CA ILE A 2 -21.65 19.33 7.47
C ILE A 2 -20.80 20.53 7.01
N ARG A 3 -21.08 21.13 5.84
CA ARG A 3 -20.40 22.31 5.30
C ARG A 3 -20.69 23.65 6.01
N LYS A 4 -21.61 23.69 6.99
CA LYS A 4 -21.85 24.91 7.78
C LYS A 4 -20.70 25.09 8.78
N ILE A 5 -20.22 26.31 8.96
CA ILE A 5 -19.10 26.66 9.87
C ILE A 5 -19.35 26.18 11.31
N GLU A 6 -20.62 26.15 11.74
CA GLU A 6 -21.06 25.71 13.07
C GLU A 6 -21.30 24.18 13.17
N ALA A 7 -21.04 23.43 12.10
CA ALA A 7 -21.32 22.00 12.09
C ALA A 7 -20.33 21.28 13.01
N LYS A 8 -20.83 20.82 14.16
CA LYS A 8 -20.09 20.00 15.15
C LYS A 8 -19.40 18.76 14.56
N LEU A 9 -19.78 18.34 13.35
CA LEU A 9 -19.28 17.16 12.65
C LEU A 9 -18.10 17.45 11.69
N LEU A 10 -17.75 18.72 11.44
CA LEU A 10 -16.76 19.10 10.42
C LEU A 10 -15.35 18.57 10.76
N GLY A 11 -14.89 18.79 12.00
CA GLY A 11 -13.55 18.36 12.44
C GLY A 11 -13.38 16.84 12.57
N HIS A 12 -14.49 16.08 12.57
CA HIS A 12 -14.48 14.61 12.63
C HIS A 12 -14.55 13.95 11.24
N SER A 13 -14.68 14.77 10.19
CA SER A 13 -14.89 14.34 8.79
C SER A 13 -13.80 14.88 7.85
N GLU A 14 -12.63 15.23 8.41
CA GLU A 14 -11.47 15.68 7.64
C GLU A 14 -10.78 14.49 6.94
N LEU A 15 -10.03 14.78 5.88
CA LEU A 15 -9.20 13.76 5.22
C LEU A 15 -8.18 13.20 6.20
N PHE A 16 -7.97 11.89 6.11
CA PHE A 16 -7.06 11.15 7.01
C PHE A 16 -7.42 11.38 8.49
N CYS A 17 -8.69 11.19 8.82
CA CYS A 17 -9.20 11.10 10.18
C CYS A 17 -9.82 9.71 10.38
N TYR A 18 -9.34 8.96 11.37
CA TYR A 18 -9.98 7.72 11.80
C TYR A 18 -11.07 8.06 12.82
N SER A 19 -12.33 7.81 12.45
CA SER A 19 -13.51 8.18 13.22
C SER A 19 -14.50 7.03 13.35
N HIS A 20 -15.26 7.02 14.44
CA HIS A 20 -16.51 6.30 14.53
C HIS A 20 -17.64 7.16 13.98
N PHE A 21 -18.31 6.69 12.93
CA PHE A 21 -19.48 7.33 12.36
C PHE A 21 -20.75 6.62 12.80
N MET A 22 -21.76 7.40 13.17
CA MET A 22 -23.10 6.94 13.53
C MET A 22 -24.06 7.31 12.40
N PHE A 23 -24.79 6.32 11.91
CA PHE A 23 -25.78 6.50 10.84
C PHE A 23 -27.17 6.11 11.34
N SER A 24 -28.18 6.79 10.80
CA SER A 24 -29.59 6.41 10.90
C SER A 24 -30.13 6.04 9.53
N ASP A 25 -31.15 5.20 9.49
CA ASP A 25 -31.80 4.81 8.24
C ASP A 25 -32.54 6.00 7.63
N GLY A 26 -32.13 6.38 6.42
CA GLY A 26 -32.84 7.37 5.60
C GLY A 26 -33.64 6.71 4.49
N ARG A 27 -34.55 7.47 3.85
CA ARG A 27 -35.44 6.94 2.80
C ARG A 27 -34.73 6.35 1.58
N THR A 28 -33.55 6.88 1.24
CA THR A 28 -32.78 6.44 0.06
C THR A 28 -31.31 6.18 0.36
N ARG A 29 -30.74 6.83 1.38
CA ARG A 29 -29.36 6.65 1.83
C ARG A 29 -29.29 6.83 3.35
N PRO A 30 -28.36 6.15 4.04
CA PRO A 30 -28.11 6.39 5.46
C PRO A 30 -27.76 7.86 5.72
N VAL A 31 -28.30 8.41 6.80
CA VAL A 31 -28.04 9.79 7.23
C VAL A 31 -27.01 9.76 8.34
N LEU A 32 -25.91 10.49 8.15
CA LEU A 32 -24.89 10.67 9.20
C LEU A 32 -25.47 11.51 10.34
N THR A 33 -25.57 10.92 11.53
CA THR A 33 -26.14 11.56 12.73
C THR A 33 -25.09 11.95 13.76
N GLY A 34 -23.93 11.29 13.74
CA GLY A 34 -22.86 11.52 14.69
C GLY A 34 -21.50 11.09 14.15
N ALA A 35 -20.43 11.71 14.64
CA ALA A 35 -19.06 11.34 14.33
C ALA A 35 -18.19 11.59 15.57
N LEU A 36 -17.31 10.65 15.89
CA LEU A 36 -16.33 10.78 16.96
C LEU A 36 -14.96 10.46 16.38
N ALA A 37 -14.06 11.46 16.35
CA ALA A 37 -12.69 11.25 15.95
C ALA A 37 -11.95 10.40 16.99
N ILE A 38 -11.26 9.36 16.51
CA ILE A 38 -10.38 8.49 17.30
C ILE A 38 -8.92 8.90 17.11
N GLU A 39 -8.53 9.17 15.86
CA GLU A 39 -7.17 9.61 15.51
C GLU A 39 -7.22 10.58 14.32
N ASN A 40 -6.52 11.70 14.43
CA ASN A 40 -6.60 12.82 13.49
C ASN A 40 -5.41 12.88 12.52
N PHE A 41 -4.42 12.00 12.68
CA PHE A 41 -3.22 11.87 11.85
C PHE A 41 -2.61 13.22 11.44
N SER A 42 -2.46 14.13 12.41
CA SER A 42 -2.10 15.52 12.16
C SER A 42 -0.77 15.67 11.41
N SER A 43 0.19 14.78 11.64
CA SER A 43 1.49 14.81 10.96
C SER A 43 1.39 14.38 9.50
N LEU A 44 0.43 13.52 9.13
CA LEU A 44 0.16 13.23 7.71
C LEU A 44 -0.27 14.51 6.97
N ARG A 45 -1.11 15.33 7.60
CA ARG A 45 -1.67 16.55 6.99
C ARG A 45 -0.70 17.72 6.95
N SER A 46 0.22 17.80 7.91
CA SER A 46 1.18 18.91 8.03
C SER A 46 2.47 18.70 7.24
N ASN A 47 2.63 17.57 6.54
CA ASN A 47 3.84 17.27 5.76
C ASN A 47 3.48 16.72 4.38
N LEU A 48 4.02 17.34 3.33
CA LEU A 48 3.64 17.06 1.94
C LEU A 48 3.99 15.62 1.52
N GLU A 49 5.15 15.10 1.89
CA GLU A 49 5.58 13.76 1.50
C GLU A 49 4.72 12.67 2.15
N LYS A 50 4.39 12.83 3.43
CA LYS A 50 3.47 11.94 4.14
C LYS A 50 2.06 12.01 3.56
N LEU A 51 1.59 13.23 3.27
CA LEU A 51 0.28 13.46 2.69
C LEU A 51 0.17 12.78 1.31
N ALA A 52 1.18 12.96 0.46
CA ALA A 52 1.25 12.32 -0.85
C ALA A 52 1.20 10.80 -0.73
N ALA A 53 2.01 10.20 0.15
CA ALA A 53 1.97 8.75 0.36
C ALA A 53 0.60 8.27 0.86
N ALA A 54 -0.04 8.99 1.79
CA ALA A 54 -1.37 8.66 2.28
C ALA A 54 -2.43 8.71 1.17
N PHE A 55 -2.38 9.72 0.29
CA PHE A 55 -3.24 9.78 -0.90
C PHE A 55 -2.98 8.62 -1.86
N GLN A 56 -1.72 8.30 -2.14
CA GLN A 56 -1.40 7.17 -3.02
C GLN A 56 -1.92 5.84 -2.45
N MET A 57 -1.87 5.65 -1.13
CA MET A 57 -2.48 4.48 -0.48
C MET A 57 -3.99 4.43 -0.67
N THR A 58 -4.68 5.57 -0.54
CA THR A 58 -6.14 5.64 -0.70
C THR A 58 -6.60 5.49 -2.14
N GLU A 59 -5.85 6.00 -3.12
CA GLU A 59 -6.14 5.80 -4.54
C GLU A 59 -6.11 4.31 -4.89
N ILE A 60 -5.04 3.60 -4.51
CA ILE A 60 -4.96 2.16 -4.80
C ILE A 60 -6.07 1.38 -4.09
N LEU A 61 -6.46 1.76 -2.88
CA LEU A 61 -7.61 1.14 -2.21
C LEU A 61 -8.92 1.38 -2.98
N ASN A 62 -9.12 2.59 -3.49
CA ASN A 62 -10.30 2.94 -4.28
C ASN A 62 -10.37 2.11 -5.56
N ASP A 63 -9.24 1.89 -6.23
CA ASP A 63 -9.19 1.15 -7.49
C ASP A 63 -9.27 -0.37 -7.30
N SER A 64 -8.81 -0.86 -6.15
CA SER A 64 -8.68 -2.30 -5.89
C SER A 64 -9.85 -2.95 -5.13
N ILE A 65 -10.71 -2.16 -4.48
CA ILE A 65 -11.81 -2.68 -3.65
C ILE A 65 -13.18 -2.39 -4.29
N ALA A 66 -13.86 -3.47 -4.69
CA ALA A 66 -15.21 -3.37 -5.25
C ALA A 66 -16.29 -3.32 -4.17
N GLY A 67 -16.92 -2.16 -4.02
CA GLY A 67 -18.17 -1.98 -3.26
C GLY A 67 -18.04 -2.16 -1.74
N PRO A 68 -19.18 -2.11 -1.01
CA PRO A 68 -19.19 -2.14 0.45
C PRO A 68 -18.99 -3.58 0.96
N ARG A 69 -17.73 -4.00 1.07
CA ARG A 69 -17.35 -5.28 1.72
C ARG A 69 -16.53 -5.01 2.98
N LYS A 70 -16.92 -5.66 4.07
CA LYS A 70 -16.10 -5.69 5.29
C LYS A 70 -14.87 -6.56 5.04
N ASP A 71 -13.71 -5.93 4.95
CA ASP A 71 -12.41 -6.60 4.95
C ASP A 71 -11.55 -6.05 6.09
N LEU A 72 -11.51 -6.80 7.20
CA LEU A 72 -10.73 -6.41 8.37
C LEU A 72 -9.22 -6.48 8.12
N SER A 73 -8.78 -7.32 7.18
CA SER A 73 -7.36 -7.50 6.91
C SER A 73 -6.77 -6.28 6.20
N VAL A 74 -7.45 -5.82 5.15
CA VAL A 74 -7.12 -4.58 4.44
C VAL A 74 -7.28 -3.39 5.38
N TRP A 75 -8.38 -3.32 6.15
CA TRP A 75 -8.59 -2.24 7.11
C TRP A 75 -7.44 -2.11 8.12
N ASN A 76 -7.03 -3.24 8.72
CA ASN A 76 -5.94 -3.26 9.70
C ASN A 76 -4.60 -2.90 9.05
N LEU A 77 -4.33 -3.34 7.81
CA LEU A 77 -3.15 -2.93 7.05
C LEU A 77 -3.13 -1.41 6.83
N THR A 78 -4.22 -0.83 6.34
CA THR A 78 -4.34 0.60 6.09
C THR A 78 -4.14 1.39 7.37
N LEU A 79 -4.86 1.04 8.44
CA LEU A 79 -4.82 1.78 9.70
C LEU A 79 -3.44 1.69 10.36
N SER A 80 -2.83 0.50 10.39
CA SER A 80 -1.50 0.32 10.98
C SER A 80 -0.43 1.07 10.18
N THR A 81 -0.47 1.02 8.85
CA THR A 81 0.50 1.72 8.00
C THR A 81 0.37 3.24 8.15
N LEU A 82 -0.85 3.79 8.16
CA LEU A 82 -1.07 5.23 8.35
C LEU A 82 -0.61 5.70 9.75
N LYS A 83 -0.88 4.91 10.80
CA LYS A 83 -0.37 5.20 12.16
C LYS A 83 1.15 5.27 12.20
N GLU A 84 1.81 4.27 11.61
CA GLU A 84 3.26 4.20 11.57
C GLU A 84 3.87 5.34 10.74
N LEU A 85 3.28 5.68 9.60
CA LEU A 85 3.70 6.80 8.75
C LEU A 85 3.52 8.15 9.46
N ASN A 86 2.42 8.33 10.19
CA ASN A 86 2.14 9.54 10.96
C ASN A 86 3.27 9.81 11.97
N SER A 87 3.76 8.78 12.66
CA SER A 87 4.85 8.91 13.64
C SER A 87 6.27 8.88 13.04
N ALA A 88 6.44 8.45 11.79
CA ALA A 88 7.76 8.32 11.17
C ALA A 88 8.29 9.66 10.60
N PRO A 89 9.60 9.80 10.34
CA PRO A 89 10.13 10.90 9.52
C PRO A 89 9.56 10.90 8.10
N ALA A 90 9.34 12.09 7.54
CA ALA A 90 8.81 12.27 6.17
C ALA A 90 9.63 11.55 5.09
N SER A 91 10.96 11.45 5.27
CA SER A 91 11.86 10.73 4.38
C SER A 91 11.55 9.24 4.23
N ASN A 92 10.73 8.66 5.12
CA ASN A 92 10.29 7.26 5.04
C ASN A 92 8.97 7.08 4.28
N ALA A 93 8.31 8.15 3.80
CA ALA A 93 6.97 8.08 3.22
C ALA A 93 6.85 7.04 2.08
N LYS A 94 7.76 7.09 1.11
CA LYS A 94 7.82 6.14 -0.01
C LYS A 94 8.04 4.69 0.42
N LYS A 95 8.83 4.46 1.47
CA LYS A 95 9.05 3.12 2.05
C LYS A 95 7.75 2.54 2.62
N PHE A 96 6.98 3.36 3.35
CA PHE A 96 5.67 2.96 3.86
C PHE A 96 4.68 2.68 2.72
N PHE A 97 4.71 3.49 1.66
CA PHE A 97 3.90 3.27 0.48
C PHE A 97 4.22 1.94 -0.22
N CYS A 98 5.50 1.64 -0.47
CA CYS A 98 5.92 0.36 -1.07
C CYS A 98 5.52 -0.85 -0.21
N PHE A 99 5.66 -0.74 1.12
CA PHE A 99 5.21 -1.77 2.05
C PHE A 99 3.70 -2.00 1.97
N PHE A 100 2.93 -0.92 1.94
CA PHE A 100 1.48 -0.96 1.83
C PHE A 100 1.05 -1.64 0.53
N GLN A 101 1.56 -1.19 -0.62
CA GLN A 101 1.28 -1.80 -1.92
C GLN A 101 1.57 -3.30 -1.92
N THR A 102 2.74 -3.70 -1.42
CA THR A 102 3.16 -5.11 -1.37
C THR A 102 2.18 -5.96 -0.56
N ASN A 103 1.77 -5.49 0.61
CA ASN A 103 0.86 -6.23 1.47
C ASN A 103 -0.60 -6.15 0.99
N LEU A 104 -1.02 -5.03 0.41
CA LEU A 104 -2.35 -4.91 -0.18
C LEU A 104 -2.52 -5.93 -1.31
N LEU A 105 -1.56 -6.01 -2.23
CA LEU A 105 -1.54 -7.02 -3.29
C LEU A 105 -1.63 -8.44 -2.71
N LYS A 106 -0.91 -8.73 -1.62
CA LYS A 106 -1.02 -10.02 -0.92
C LYS A 106 -2.43 -10.28 -0.39
N HIS A 107 -3.03 -9.32 0.31
CA HIS A 107 -4.37 -9.46 0.89
C HIS A 107 -5.45 -9.66 -0.18
N LEU A 108 -5.26 -9.05 -1.36
CA LEU A 108 -6.15 -9.19 -2.50
C LEU A 108 -5.87 -10.44 -3.36
N GLY A 109 -4.92 -11.30 -2.97
CA GLY A 109 -4.62 -12.55 -3.68
C GLY A 109 -3.64 -12.41 -4.85
N HIS A 110 -3.05 -11.24 -5.04
CA HIS A 110 -2.04 -10.93 -6.07
C HIS A 110 -0.61 -10.95 -5.50
N GLN A 111 -0.33 -11.76 -4.48
CA GLN A 111 1.00 -11.82 -3.89
C GLN A 111 2.04 -12.20 -4.96
N PRO A 112 3.11 -11.40 -5.15
CA PRO A 112 4.13 -11.76 -6.13
C PRO A 112 4.90 -13.00 -5.69
N GLU A 113 5.20 -13.89 -6.64
CA GLU A 113 6.09 -15.03 -6.41
C GLU A 113 7.55 -14.53 -6.41
N LEU A 114 8.14 -14.50 -5.22
CA LEU A 114 9.50 -14.01 -5.00
C LEU A 114 10.49 -15.11 -4.67
N TRP A 115 10.06 -16.35 -4.40
CA TRP A 115 10.94 -17.42 -3.89
C TRP A 115 11.38 -18.38 -4.99
N LYS A 116 10.48 -18.69 -5.92
CA LYS A 116 10.73 -19.60 -7.05
C LYS A 116 10.56 -18.86 -8.37
N CYS A 117 11.36 -19.20 -9.37
CA CYS A 117 11.18 -18.67 -10.71
C CYS A 117 9.78 -19.03 -11.22
N VAL A 118 9.02 -18.04 -11.71
CA VAL A 118 7.67 -18.26 -12.26
C VAL A 118 7.67 -19.11 -13.54
N VAL A 119 8.85 -19.34 -14.15
CA VAL A 119 9.01 -20.16 -15.36
C VAL A 119 9.48 -21.57 -15.02
N CYS A 120 10.68 -21.73 -14.44
CA CYS A 120 11.26 -23.06 -14.18
C CYS A 120 11.03 -23.60 -12.76
N ARG A 121 10.36 -22.83 -11.88
CA ARG A 121 10.07 -23.17 -10.47
C ARG A 121 11.29 -23.45 -9.57
N LYS A 122 12.52 -23.30 -10.07
CA LYS A 122 13.75 -23.35 -9.27
C LYS A 122 13.80 -22.16 -8.31
N LYS A 123 14.47 -22.35 -7.17
CA LYS A 123 14.67 -21.28 -6.16
C LYS A 123 15.42 -20.10 -6.79
N ILE A 124 14.93 -18.89 -6.54
CA ILE A 124 15.58 -17.64 -6.96
C ILE A 124 16.88 -17.45 -6.19
N LYS A 125 17.97 -17.29 -6.94
CA LYS A 125 19.32 -16.97 -6.46
C LYS A 125 19.60 -15.48 -6.62
N PRO A 126 20.59 -14.91 -5.91
CA PRO A 126 21.01 -13.51 -6.09
C PRO A 126 21.85 -13.37 -7.38
N GLU A 127 21.18 -13.50 -8.53
CA GLU A 127 21.74 -13.40 -9.89
C GLU A 127 20.98 -12.32 -10.70
N ASN A 128 21.22 -12.19 -12.01
CA ASN A 128 20.52 -11.23 -12.86
C ASN A 128 19.06 -11.64 -13.09
N ASN A 129 18.22 -11.34 -12.10
CA ASN A 129 16.79 -11.67 -12.11
C ASN A 129 15.96 -10.58 -12.77
N PHE A 130 14.76 -10.97 -13.19
CA PHE A 130 13.77 -10.10 -13.79
C PHE A 130 12.43 -10.27 -13.08
N PHE A 131 11.60 -9.24 -13.05
CA PHE A 131 10.23 -9.29 -12.59
C PHE A 131 9.28 -9.22 -13.79
N SER A 132 8.24 -10.05 -13.79
CA SER A 132 7.21 -10.04 -14.82
C SER A 132 5.85 -9.81 -14.16
N PRO A 133 5.23 -8.63 -14.37
CA PRO A 133 3.87 -8.37 -13.88
C PRO A 133 2.88 -9.42 -14.38
N SER A 134 2.91 -9.73 -15.68
CA SER A 134 1.99 -10.68 -16.30
C SER A 134 2.14 -12.12 -15.84
N LYS A 135 3.33 -12.53 -15.39
CA LYS A 135 3.56 -13.85 -14.80
C LYS A 135 3.49 -13.84 -13.27
N GLY A 136 3.22 -12.69 -12.66
CA GLY A 136 3.02 -12.54 -11.22
C GLY A 136 4.28 -12.75 -10.36
N GLY A 137 5.49 -12.55 -10.89
CA GLY A 137 6.68 -12.75 -10.07
C GLY A 137 8.03 -12.75 -10.78
N VAL A 138 9.04 -13.27 -10.07
CA VAL A 138 10.44 -13.23 -10.48
C VAL A 138 10.78 -14.34 -11.48
N ILE A 139 11.52 -14.00 -12.52
CA ILE A 139 12.12 -14.87 -13.53
C ILE A 139 13.64 -14.90 -13.28
N CYS A 140 14.21 -16.10 -13.16
CA CYS A 140 15.65 -16.25 -13.00
C CYS A 140 16.43 -15.97 -14.29
N GLU A 141 17.74 -15.78 -14.19
CA GLU A 141 18.59 -15.40 -15.31
C GLU A 141 18.54 -16.40 -16.47
N ASN A 142 18.40 -17.69 -16.12
CA ASN A 142 18.41 -18.82 -17.04
C ASN A 142 17.10 -19.04 -17.80
N CYS A 143 16.03 -18.32 -17.46
CA CYS A 143 14.72 -18.48 -18.10
C CYS A 143 14.47 -17.44 -19.19
N PRO A 144 13.68 -17.78 -20.22
CA PRO A 144 13.33 -16.83 -21.27
C PRO A 144 12.54 -15.66 -20.71
N LYS A 145 13.03 -14.46 -20.99
CA LYS A 145 12.37 -13.20 -20.67
C LYS A 145 11.31 -12.97 -21.75
N THR A 146 10.03 -13.01 -21.39
CA THR A 146 8.94 -12.87 -22.36
C THR A 146 8.73 -11.40 -22.73
N GLY A 147 9.39 -10.97 -23.82
CA GLY A 147 9.20 -9.66 -24.48
C GLY A 147 9.57 -8.43 -23.65
N ASN A 148 9.25 -7.24 -24.16
CA ASN A 148 9.58 -5.92 -23.57
C ASN A 148 8.87 -5.62 -22.23
N LYS A 149 8.22 -6.59 -21.58
CA LYS A 149 7.41 -6.39 -20.37
C LYS A 149 8.08 -6.93 -19.09
N THR A 150 9.32 -7.42 -19.17
CA THR A 150 10.10 -7.81 -17.99
C THR A 150 10.98 -6.68 -17.52
N ILE A 151 11.07 -6.50 -16.20
CA ILE A 151 11.82 -5.41 -15.55
C ILE A 151 13.01 -6.04 -14.80
N PRO A 152 14.24 -5.56 -14.94
CA PRO A 152 15.34 -6.03 -14.09
C PRO A 152 15.00 -5.83 -12.60
N ILE A 153 15.37 -6.79 -11.75
CA ILE A 153 15.16 -6.69 -10.29
C ILE A 153 16.40 -7.19 -9.55
N SER A 154 16.92 -6.36 -8.65
CA SER A 154 18.07 -6.68 -7.81
C SER A 154 17.75 -7.73 -6.74
N ALA A 155 18.79 -8.41 -6.26
CA ALA A 155 18.68 -9.34 -5.15
C ALA A 155 18.21 -8.61 -3.87
N GLU A 156 18.63 -7.37 -3.69
CA GLU A 156 18.24 -6.46 -2.62
C GLU A 156 16.74 -6.16 -2.65
N ALA A 157 16.19 -5.75 -3.80
CA ALA A 157 14.76 -5.49 -3.96
C ALA A 157 13.93 -6.76 -3.66
N ILE A 158 14.34 -7.93 -4.16
CA ILE A 158 13.68 -9.21 -3.85
C ILE A 158 13.70 -9.46 -2.34
N LYS A 159 14.83 -9.23 -1.67
CA LYS A 159 14.97 -9.41 -0.22
C LYS A 159 14.08 -8.45 0.57
N ILE A 160 13.98 -7.20 0.15
CA ILE A 160 13.13 -6.18 0.78
C ILE A 160 11.65 -6.55 0.62
N LEU A 161 11.20 -6.91 -0.59
CA LEU A 161 9.82 -7.34 -0.82
C LEU A 161 9.46 -8.58 0.01
N ARG A 162 10.34 -9.59 0.07
CA ARG A 162 10.15 -10.75 0.96
C ARG A 162 10.05 -10.33 2.43
N THR A 163 10.81 -9.32 2.85
CA THR A 163 10.75 -8.77 4.22
C THR A 163 9.42 -8.05 4.46
N PHE A 164 8.94 -7.26 3.50
CA PHE A 164 7.63 -6.60 3.59
C PHE A 164 6.48 -7.60 3.73
N LEU A 165 6.51 -8.72 2.99
CA LEU A 165 5.48 -9.77 3.07
C LEU A 165 5.47 -10.55 4.40
N ALA A 166 6.58 -10.50 5.14
CA ALA A 166 6.83 -11.30 6.35
C ALA A 166 6.81 -10.49 7.65
N LYS A 167 6.72 -9.15 7.59
CA LYS A 167 6.82 -8.26 8.74
C LYS A 167 5.63 -7.31 8.79
N GLU A 168 5.38 -6.75 9.96
CA GLU A 168 4.37 -5.72 10.20
C GLU A 168 4.94 -4.31 9.99
N ALA A 169 4.07 -3.32 9.81
CA ALA A 169 4.46 -1.94 9.52
C ALA A 169 5.42 -1.33 10.55
N ALA A 170 5.29 -1.69 11.83
CA ALA A 170 6.18 -1.21 12.90
C ALA A 170 7.66 -1.57 12.68
N PHE A 171 7.95 -2.68 11.97
CA PHE A 171 9.33 -3.07 11.64
C PHE A 171 10.03 -2.03 10.76
N LEU A 172 9.27 -1.29 9.96
CA LEU A 172 9.80 -0.28 9.03
C LEU A 172 10.50 0.88 9.73
N ARG A 173 10.24 1.13 11.02
CA ARG A 173 10.98 2.11 11.81
C ARG A 173 12.47 1.79 11.88
N LYS A 174 12.82 0.51 11.91
CA LYS A 174 14.20 0.01 12.03
C LYS A 174 14.84 -0.28 10.68
N LEU A 175 14.03 -0.53 9.65
CA LEU A 175 14.52 -0.83 8.31
C LEU A 175 15.03 0.45 7.61
N ARG A 176 16.30 0.47 7.24
CA ARG A 176 16.91 1.53 6.45
C ARG A 176 17.03 1.06 5.01
N LEU A 177 16.51 1.87 4.09
CA LEU A 177 16.60 1.63 2.65
C LEU A 177 17.31 2.82 2.00
N LYS A 178 18.12 2.52 0.99
CA LYS A 178 18.73 3.55 0.12
C LYS A 178 17.68 4.11 -0.83
N LYS A 179 17.91 5.32 -1.32
CA LYS A 179 17.03 5.96 -2.32
C LYS A 179 16.85 5.07 -3.56
N THR A 180 17.95 4.50 -4.07
CA THR A 180 17.93 3.60 -5.24
C THR A 180 17.11 2.34 -5.02
N GLU A 181 17.13 1.78 -3.81
CA GLU A 181 16.32 0.60 -3.45
C GLU A 181 14.83 0.97 -3.44
N ILE A 182 14.47 2.14 -2.93
CA ILE A 182 13.09 2.63 -2.93
C ILE A 182 12.60 2.88 -4.37
N GLU A 183 13.41 3.53 -5.20
CA GLU A 183 13.05 3.82 -6.60
C GLU A 183 12.83 2.55 -7.42
N GLU A 184 13.67 1.53 -7.22
CA GLU A 184 13.49 0.22 -7.84
C GLU A 184 12.19 -0.45 -7.39
N LEU A 185 11.88 -0.42 -6.08
CA LEU A 185 10.63 -0.96 -5.54
C LEU A 185 9.41 -0.23 -6.09
N GLU A 186 9.43 1.11 -6.15
CA GLU A 186 8.34 1.91 -6.73
C GLU A 186 8.10 1.52 -8.19
N LEU A 187 9.16 1.38 -9.00
CA LEU A 187 9.05 0.96 -10.40
C LEU A 187 8.35 -0.40 -10.54
N ILE A 188 8.79 -1.40 -9.75
CA ILE A 188 8.26 -2.76 -9.81
C ILE A 188 6.81 -2.80 -9.33
N LEU A 189 6.53 -2.19 -8.18
CA LEU A 189 5.21 -2.23 -7.55
C LEU A 189 4.18 -1.43 -8.34
N ASN A 190 4.54 -0.26 -8.89
CA ASN A 190 3.62 0.51 -9.72
C ASN A 190 3.26 -0.24 -11.00
N ARG A 191 4.25 -0.87 -11.67
CA ARG A 191 3.98 -1.70 -12.85
C ARG A 191 3.13 -2.92 -12.55
N PHE A 192 3.31 -3.52 -11.38
CA PHE A 192 2.55 -4.69 -10.98
C PHE A 192 1.13 -4.36 -10.52
N THR A 193 0.95 -3.25 -9.80
CA THR A 193 -0.35 -2.71 -9.39
C THR A 193 -1.17 -2.31 -10.61
N ALA A 194 -0.57 -1.54 -11.54
CA ALA A 194 -1.24 -1.15 -12.78
C ALA A 194 -1.69 -2.38 -13.59
N TYR A 195 -0.86 -3.44 -13.69
CA TYR A 195 -1.27 -4.66 -14.40
C TYR A 195 -2.52 -5.35 -13.82
N HIS A 196 -2.79 -5.17 -12.51
CA HIS A 196 -3.90 -5.83 -11.83
C HIS A 196 -5.15 -4.97 -11.67
N PHE A 197 -5.01 -3.65 -11.61
CA PHE A 197 -6.12 -2.74 -11.29
C PHE A 197 -6.41 -1.70 -12.37
N GLU A 198 -5.58 -1.60 -13.43
CA GLU A 198 -5.82 -0.74 -14.62
C GLU A 198 -5.94 -1.58 -15.90
#